data_AF-A0AA38IN56-F1
#
_entry.id   AF-A0AA38IN56-F1
#
_cell.length_a   1.000
_cell.length_b   1.000
_cell.length_c   1.000
_cell.angle_alpha   90.00
_cell.angle_beta   90.00
_cell.angle_gamma   90.00
#
_symmetry.space_group_name_H-M   'P 1'
#
loop_
_entity.id
_entity.type
_entity.pdbx_description
1 polymer ?
#
loop_
_entity_poly.entity_id
_entity_poly.type
_entity_poly.pdbx_seq_one_letter_code
_entity_poly.pdbx_strand_id
1 'polypeptide(L)'
;MVTIFNEIFGWTFVFMAGKTIAHILASCMAFLEKDAEVTNIEIRLSNFLITSLCIVNFILVMMNGSTVTTESSKTAFLCYKLQEHFPPKSDERLEILILAKQVRANNVKITAADFFEINRNTLCGILATTTTYVIVVLQFNGIF
;
A
#
# COMPACT_ATOMS: atom_id res chain seq x y z
N MET A 1 8.95 -11.28 13.77
CA MET A 1 7.82 -11.73 12.90
C MET A 1 7.58 -10.75 11.76
N VAL A 2 7.35 -9.46 12.04
CA VAL A 2 7.19 -8.44 10.97
C VAL A 2 8.44 -8.31 10.09
N THR A 3 9.64 -8.37 10.67
CA THR A 3 10.90 -8.37 9.92
C THR A 3 10.96 -9.52 8.91
N ILE A 4 10.65 -10.75 9.36
CA ILE A 4 10.57 -11.94 8.51
C ILE A 4 9.50 -11.78 7.42
N PHE A 5 8.34 -11.18 7.76
CA PHE A 5 7.30 -10.90 6.78
C PHE A 5 7.80 -9.93 5.69
N ASN A 6 8.50 -8.86 6.08
CA ASN A 6 9.07 -7.89 5.13
C ASN A 6 10.18 -8.51 4.28
N GLU A 7 10.99 -9.42 4.84
CA GLU A 7 12.01 -10.15 4.08
C GLU A 7 11.39 -11.07 3.02
N ILE A 8 10.31 -11.78 3.37
CA ILE A 8 9.63 -12.72 2.47
C ILE A 8 8.80 -11.99 1.41
N PHE A 9 7.99 -11.00 1.81
CA PHE A 9 7.01 -10.36 0.93
C PHE A 9 7.46 -9.00 0.40
N GLY A 10 8.55 -8.43 0.90
CA GLY A 10 9.03 -7.11 0.52
C GLY A 10 9.23 -6.96 -0.97
N TRP A 11 9.96 -7.90 -1.59
CA TRP A 11 10.18 -7.93 -3.04
C TRP A 11 8.88 -8.14 -3.81
N THR A 12 7.97 -8.97 -3.29
CA THR A 12 6.65 -9.17 -3.88
C THR A 12 5.88 -7.86 -3.97
N PHE A 13 5.94 -7.01 -2.94
CA PHE A 13 5.32 -5.68 -2.98
C PHE A 13 5.99 -4.74 -3.98
N VAL A 14 7.32 -4.78 -4.11
CA VAL A 14 8.04 -4.01 -5.13
C VAL A 14 7.58 -4.40 -6.53
N PHE A 15 7.55 -5.70 -6.83
CA PHE A 15 7.09 -6.18 -8.14
C PHE A 15 5.61 -5.92 -8.38
N MET A 16 4.77 -6.00 -7.35
CA MET A 16 3.35 -5.66 -7.44
C MET A 16 3.14 -4.18 -7.77
N ALA A 17 3.88 -3.28 -7.12
CA ALA A 17 3.83 -1.85 -7.42
C ALA A 17 4.30 -1.57 -8.86
N GLY A 18 5.46 -2.11 -9.24
CA GLY A 18 6.01 -1.95 -10.59
C GLY A 18 5.07 -2.49 -11.68
N LYS A 19 4.51 -3.68 -11.46
CA LYS A 19 3.50 -4.28 -12.37
C LYS A 19 2.28 -3.38 -12.50
N THR A 20 1.76 -2.85 -11.39
CA THR A 20 0.58 -1.99 -11.40
C THR A 20 0.82 -0.69 -12.18
N ILE A 21 1.97 -0.05 -11.96
CA ILE A 21 2.38 1.16 -12.70
C ILE A 21 2.49 0.84 -14.19
N ALA A 22 3.19 -0.22 -14.57
CA ALA A 22 3.35 -0.62 -15.97
C ALA A 22 2.01 -0.91 -16.66
N HIS A 23 1.08 -1.60 -15.98
CA HIS A 23 -0.26 -1.88 -16.51
C HIS A 23 -1.11 -0.62 -16.70
N ILE A 24 -1.05 0.34 -15.76
CA ILE A 24 -1.72 1.64 -15.89
C ILE A 24 -1.22 2.35 -17.14
N LEU A 25 0.11 2.44 -17.28
CA LEU A 25 0.75 3.11 -18.41
C LEU A 25 0.41 2.45 -19.75
N ALA A 26 0.53 1.12 -19.83
CA ALA A 26 0.22 0.36 -21.04
C ALA A 26 -1.25 0.52 -21.44
N SER A 27 -2.17 0.47 -20.47
CA SER A 27 -3.61 0.64 -20.73
C SER A 27 -3.96 2.05 -21.17
N CYS A 28 -3.33 3.07 -20.56
CA CYS A 28 -3.47 4.45 -21.03
C CYS A 28 -2.99 4.57 -22.47
N MET A 29 -1.78 4.11 -22.80
CA MET A 29 -1.23 4.20 -24.16
C MET A 29 -2.10 3.46 -25.19
N ALA A 30 -2.55 2.24 -24.88
CA ALA A 30 -3.42 1.46 -25.77
C ALA A 30 -4.76 2.14 -26.05
N PHE A 31 -5.25 2.97 -25.12
CA PHE A 31 -6.47 3.75 -25.32
C PHE A 31 -6.25 4.96 -26.25
N LEU A 32 -5.03 5.52 -26.31
CA LEU A 32 -4.70 6.69 -27.14
C LEU A 32 -4.45 6.34 -28.60
N GLU A 33 -4.16 5.08 -28.91
CA GLU A 33 -3.91 4.61 -30.27
C GLU A 33 -5.21 4.61 -31.09
N LYS A 34 -5.29 5.48 -32.11
CA LYS A 34 -6.52 5.80 -32.85
C LYS A 34 -6.95 4.75 -33.89
N ASP A 35 -6.08 3.84 -34.30
CA ASP A 35 -6.39 2.83 -35.32
C ASP A 35 -6.92 1.55 -34.66
N ALA A 36 -8.25 1.43 -34.57
CA ALA A 36 -8.91 0.25 -34.02
C ALA A 36 -9.63 -0.54 -35.12
N GLU A 37 -9.01 -1.62 -35.60
CA GLU A 37 -9.76 -2.73 -36.21
C GLU A 37 -10.60 -3.45 -35.13
N VAL A 38 -11.70 -4.07 -35.52
CA VAL A 38 -12.68 -4.69 -34.59
C VAL A 38 -12.06 -5.77 -33.68
N THR A 39 -11.02 -6.46 -34.15
CA THR A 39 -10.19 -7.42 -33.38
C THR A 39 -9.45 -6.77 -32.19
N ASN A 40 -9.26 -5.45 -32.19
CA ASN A 40 -8.57 -4.73 -31.11
C ASN A 40 -9.49 -4.45 -29.90
N ILE A 41 -10.81 -4.49 -30.05
CA ILE A 41 -11.74 -4.14 -28.96
C ILE A 41 -11.74 -5.17 -27.84
N GLU A 42 -11.77 -6.47 -28.16
CA GLU A 42 -11.77 -7.53 -27.15
C GLU A 42 -10.47 -7.54 -26.35
N ILE A 43 -9.34 -7.36 -27.02
CA ILE A 43 -8.01 -7.28 -26.40
C ILE A 43 -7.93 -6.04 -25.49
N ARG A 44 -8.43 -4.88 -25.94
CA ARG A 44 -8.48 -3.66 -25.13
C ARG A 44 -9.35 -3.82 -23.90
N LEU A 45 -10.54 -4.42 -24.04
CA LEU A 45 -11.44 -4.68 -22.92
C LEU A 45 -10.80 -5.63 -21.91
N SER A 46 -10.17 -6.72 -22.37
CA SER A 46 -9.43 -7.65 -21.53
C SER A 46 -8.30 -6.96 -20.75
N ASN A 47 -7.49 -6.15 -21.43
CA ASN A 47 -6.41 -5.39 -20.81
C ASN A 47 -6.93 -4.38 -19.77
N PHE A 48 -8.06 -3.73 -20.04
CA PHE A 48 -8.69 -2.83 -19.09
C PHE A 48 -9.20 -3.57 -17.84
N LEU A 49 -9.82 -4.74 -18.01
CA LEU A 49 -10.28 -5.57 -16.89
C LEU A 49 -9.11 -6.09 -16.05
N ILE A 50 -8.04 -6.56 -16.68
CA ILE A 50 -6.82 -7.01 -15.98
C ILE A 50 -6.19 -5.86 -15.19
N THR A 51 -6.13 -4.67 -15.79
CA THR A 51 -5.54 -3.49 -15.16
C THR A 51 -6.38 -3.01 -13.98
N SER A 52 -7.71 -2.95 -14.12
CA SER A 52 -8.59 -2.59 -13.01
C SER A 52 -8.47 -3.59 -11.85
N LEU A 53 -8.40 -4.90 -12.14
CA LEU A 53 -8.16 -5.93 -11.12
C LEU A 53 -6.81 -5.76 -10.42
N CYS A 54 -5.75 -5.47 -11.16
CA CYS A 54 -4.42 -5.21 -10.58
C CYS A 54 -4.43 -3.99 -9.64
N ILE A 55 -5.07 -2.90 -10.07
CA ILE A 55 -5.20 -1.67 -9.26
C ILE A 55 -5.98 -1.96 -7.97
N VAL A 56 -7.12 -2.66 -8.05
CA VAL A 56 -7.92 -3.00 -6.87
C VAL A 56 -7.12 -3.87 -5.90
N ASN A 57 -6.44 -4.90 -6.39
CA ASN A 57 -5.59 -5.75 -5.55
C ASN A 57 -4.46 -4.96 -4.87
N PHE A 58 -3.80 -4.07 -5.62
CA PHE A 58 -2.74 -3.23 -5.07
C PHE A 58 -3.26 -2.28 -3.99
N ILE A 59 -4.40 -1.62 -4.23
CA ILE A 59 -5.06 -0.76 -3.24
C ILE A 59 -5.41 -1.56 -1.98
N LEU A 60 -5.99 -2.75 -2.13
CA LEU A 60 -6.34 -3.60 -1.00
C LEU A 60 -5.11 -3.97 -0.16
N VAL A 61 -4.00 -4.36 -0.77
CA VAL A 61 -2.76 -4.67 -0.06
C VAL A 61 -2.24 -3.43 0.70
N MET A 62 -2.19 -2.28 0.04
CA MET A 62 -1.71 -1.02 0.66
C MET A 62 -2.61 -0.57 1.82
N MET A 63 -3.94 -0.71 1.66
CA MET A 63 -4.90 -0.38 2.72
C MET A 63 -4.79 -1.31 3.91
N ASN A 64 -4.68 -2.62 3.68
CA ASN A 64 -4.51 -3.60 4.76
C ASN A 64 -3.20 -3.38 5.50
N GLY A 65 -2.09 -3.11 4.80
CA GLY A 65 -0.82 -2.78 5.44
C GLY A 65 -0.92 -1.56 6.34
N SER A 66 -1.60 -0.50 5.86
CA SER A 66 -1.88 0.68 6.68
C SER A 66 -2.74 0.39 7.90
N THR A 67 -3.72 -0.51 7.80
CA THR A 67 -4.56 -0.94 8.92
C THR A 67 -3.73 -1.68 9.96
N VAL A 68 -2.85 -2.60 9.54
CA VAL A 68 -1.97 -3.34 10.46
C VAL A 68 -1.07 -2.38 11.26
N THR A 69 -0.44 -1.41 10.59
CA THR A 69 0.37 -0.39 11.27
C THR A 69 -0.47 0.43 12.26
N THR A 70 -1.70 0.78 11.89
CA THR A 70 -2.60 1.56 12.75
C THR A 70 -3.03 0.74 13.98
N GLU A 71 -3.44 -0.52 13.80
CA GLU A 71 -3.84 -1.41 14.90
C GLU A 71 -2.67 -1.73 15.84
N SER A 72 -1.45 -1.85 15.31
CA SER A 72 -0.26 -1.97 16.15
C SER A 72 -0.09 -0.76 17.08
N SER A 73 -0.31 0.46 16.58
CA SER A 73 -0.23 1.66 17.40
C SER A 73 -1.34 1.74 18.46
N LYS A 74 -2.56 1.28 18.14
CA LYS A 74 -3.69 1.21 19.08
C LYS A 74 -3.43 0.23 20.23
N THR A 75 -2.67 -0.83 19.99
CA THR A 75 -2.32 -1.81 21.02
C THR A 75 -1.59 -1.14 22.19
N ALA A 76 -0.62 -0.26 21.92
CA ALA A 76 0.07 0.50 22.96
C ALA A 76 -0.89 1.42 23.74
N PHE A 77 -1.81 2.07 23.04
CA PHE A 77 -2.85 2.90 23.67
C PHE A 77 -3.76 2.09 24.58
N LEU A 78 -4.17 0.89 24.17
CA LEU A 78 -4.99 -0.02 24.99
C LEU A 78 -4.24 -0.46 26.25
N CYS A 79 -2.94 -0.75 26.18
CA CYS A 79 -2.13 -1.04 27.36
C CYS A 79 -2.14 0.15 28.34
N TYR A 80 -1.97 1.39 27.85
CA TYR A 80 -2.03 2.57 28.70
C TYR A 80 -3.41 2.78 29.34
N LYS A 81 -4.50 2.44 28.64
CA LYS A 81 -5.85 2.49 29.21
C LYS A 81 -6.10 1.38 30.24
N LEU A 82 -5.58 0.18 29.98
CA LEU A 82 -5.74 -0.97 30.87
C LEU A 82 -5.05 -0.73 32.22
N GLN A 83 -3.87 -0.09 32.21
CA GLN A 83 -3.12 0.22 33.44
C GLN A 83 -3.93 1.05 34.46
N GLU A 84 -4.91 1.84 33.99
CA GLU A 84 -5.71 2.75 34.83
C GLU A 84 -6.67 1.98 35.75
N HIS A 85 -6.97 0.74 35.41
CA HIS A 85 -7.84 -0.14 36.19
C HIS A 85 -7.11 -0.81 37.36
N PHE A 86 -5.78 -0.67 37.43
CA PHE A 86 -4.96 -1.29 38.47
C PHE A 86 -4.49 -0.26 39.51
N PRO A 87 -4.37 -0.66 40.79
CA PRO A 87 -3.91 0.21 41.86
C PRO A 87 -2.56 0.87 41.53
N PRO A 88 -2.33 2.12 41.98
CA PRO A 88 -1.02 2.74 41.89
C PRO A 88 0.01 1.87 42.63
N LYS A 89 1.13 1.52 41.96
CA LYS A 89 2.23 0.66 42.46
C LYS A 89 1.94 -0.85 42.56
N SER A 90 0.89 -1.35 41.89
CA SER A 90 0.71 -2.79 41.69
C SER A 90 1.74 -3.34 40.68
N ASP A 91 2.14 -4.60 40.86
CA ASP A 91 3.07 -5.28 39.95
C ASP A 91 2.46 -5.41 38.54
N GLU A 92 1.15 -5.66 38.47
CA GLU A 92 0.39 -5.75 37.21
C GLU A 92 0.43 -4.43 36.44
N ARG A 93 0.32 -3.29 37.12
CA ARG A 93 0.43 -1.97 36.48
C ARG A 93 1.84 -1.75 35.92
N LEU A 94 2.88 -2.19 36.64
CA LEU A 94 4.26 -2.10 36.19
C LEU A 94 4.49 -2.96 34.94
N GLU A 95 3.99 -4.19 34.94
CA GLU A 95 4.07 -5.09 33.78
C GLU A 95 3.36 -4.53 32.55
N ILE A 96 2.14 -4.00 32.71
CA ILE A 96 1.39 -3.37 31.61
C ILE A 96 2.13 -2.15 31.05
N LEU A 97 2.78 -1.35 31.91
CA LEU A 97 3.60 -0.22 31.49
C LEU A 97 4.84 -0.65 30.70
N ILE A 98 5.50 -1.73 31.13
CA ILE A 98 6.64 -2.31 30.41
C ILE A 98 6.19 -2.82 29.05
N LEU A 99 5.06 -3.54 29.00
CA LEU A 99 4.47 -4.02 27.74
C LEU A 99 4.12 -2.86 26.81
N ALA A 100 3.47 -1.80 27.31
CA ALA A 100 3.12 -0.63 26.50
C ALA A 100 4.36 0.02 25.89
N LYS A 101 5.45 0.14 26.67
CA LYS A 101 6.74 0.66 26.19
C LYS A 101 7.34 -0.26 25.11
N GLN A 102 7.34 -1.57 25.34
CA GLN A 102 7.86 -2.57 24.40
C GLN A 102 7.10 -2.54 23.07
N VAL A 103 5.77 -2.50 23.11
CA VAL A 103 4.89 -2.44 21.91
C VAL A 103 5.10 -1.13 21.16
N ARG A 104 5.20 0.00 21.88
CA ARG A 104 5.45 1.30 21.26
C ARG A 104 6.83 1.38 20.61
N ALA A 105 7.86 0.81 21.24
CA ALA A 105 9.20 0.76 20.68
C ALA A 105 9.29 -0.14 19.44
N ASN A 106 8.50 -1.21 19.40
CA ASN A 106 8.46 -2.18 18.30
C ASN A 106 7.20 -2.00 17.43
N ASN A 107 6.86 -0.75 17.09
CA ASN A 107 5.69 -0.49 16.26
C ASN A 107 5.83 -1.19 14.91
N VAL A 108 4.78 -1.90 14.50
CA VAL A 108 4.78 -2.69 13.27
C VAL A 108 4.89 -1.77 12.06
N LYS A 109 5.89 -2.00 11.22
CA LYS A 109 6.06 -1.33 9.93
C LYS A 109 6.19 -2.38 8.84
N ILE A 110 5.27 -2.36 7.87
CA ILE A 110 5.35 -3.22 6.69
C ILE A 110 6.08 -2.44 5.61
N THR A 111 7.19 -3.00 5.12
CA THR A 111 8.04 -2.37 4.10
C THR A 111 8.15 -3.25 2.86
N ALA A 112 8.24 -2.60 1.70
CA ALA A 112 8.54 -3.25 0.42
C ALA A 112 10.06 -3.33 0.25
N ALA A 113 10.70 -4.36 0.82
CA ALA A 113 12.15 -4.56 0.77
C ALA A 113 12.93 -3.29 1.15
N ASP A 114 12.41 -2.55 2.14
CA ASP A 114 12.92 -1.26 2.63
C ASP A 114 13.02 -0.11 1.61
N PHE A 115 12.49 -0.26 0.40
CA PHE A 115 12.37 0.84 -0.57
C PHE A 115 11.29 1.85 -0.15
N PHE A 116 10.13 1.35 0.28
CA PHE A 116 9.01 2.17 0.71
C PHE A 116 8.14 1.45 1.74
N GLU A 117 7.40 2.22 2.54
CA GLU A 117 6.44 1.71 3.51
C GLU A 117 5.09 1.42 2.86
N ILE A 118 4.48 0.28 3.20
CA ILE A 118 3.13 -0.10 2.76
C ILE A 118 2.10 0.64 3.61
N ASN A 119 1.74 1.84 3.18
CA ASN A 119 0.71 2.65 3.82
C ASN A 119 -0.09 3.50 2.81
N ARG A 120 -1.16 4.13 3.28
CA ARG A 120 -2.05 4.95 2.44
C ARG A 120 -1.33 6.16 1.82
N ASN A 121 -0.34 6.73 2.50
CA ASN A 121 0.39 7.89 2.00
C ASN A 121 1.22 7.50 0.77
N THR A 122 1.94 6.37 0.83
CA THR A 122 2.68 5.83 -0.31
C THR A 122 1.76 5.49 -1.47
N LEU A 123 0.59 4.90 -1.21
CA LEU A 123 -0.41 4.64 -2.25
C LEU A 123 -0.84 5.94 -2.97
N CYS A 124 -1.22 6.97 -2.21
CA CYS A 124 -1.59 8.27 -2.78
C CYS A 124 -0.44 8.88 -3.58
N GLY A 125 0.81 8.76 -3.10
CA GLY A 125 2.00 9.22 -3.81
C GLY A 125 2.17 8.51 -5.16
N ILE A 126 2.09 7.18 -5.19
CA ILE A 126 2.21 6.38 -6.42
C ILE A 126 1.11 6.76 -7.42
N LEU A 127 -0.14 6.90 -6.97
CA LEU A 127 -1.25 7.30 -7.84
C LEU A 127 -1.08 8.72 -8.38
N ALA A 128 -0.65 9.66 -7.53
CA ALA A 128 -0.38 11.03 -7.95
C ALA A 128 0.72 11.08 -9.01
N THR A 129 1.87 10.45 -8.76
CA THR A 129 2.99 10.41 -9.71
C THR A 129 2.61 9.73 -11.03
N THR A 130 1.89 8.60 -10.95
CA THR A 130 1.43 7.89 -12.16
C THR A 130 0.46 8.76 -12.97
N THR A 131 -0.47 9.45 -12.29
CA THR A 131 -1.41 10.37 -12.95
C THR A 131 -0.67 11.54 -13.60
N THR A 132 0.30 12.15 -12.91
CA THR A 132 1.13 13.23 -13.48
C THR A 132 1.85 12.75 -14.74
N TYR A 133 2.45 11.55 -14.71
CA TYR A 133 3.10 11.00 -15.89
C TYR A 133 2.12 10.80 -17.06
N VAL A 134 0.94 10.24 -16.78
CA VAL A 134 -0.10 10.06 -17.82
C VAL A 134 -0.50 11.42 -18.43
N ILE A 135 -0.70 12.45 -17.61
CA ILE A 135 -1.01 13.81 -18.10
C ILE A 135 0.10 14.33 -19.02
N VAL A 136 1.36 14.17 -18.63
CA VAL A 136 2.51 14.59 -19.45
C VAL A 136 2.51 13.86 -20.79
N VAL A 137 2.31 12.54 -20.80
CA VAL A 137 2.24 11.75 -22.04
C VAL A 137 1.09 12.20 -22.94
N LEU A 138 -0.07 12.51 -22.38
CA LEU A 138 -1.22 13.03 -23.14
C LEU A 138 -0.90 14.36 -23.83
N GLN A 139 -0.21 15.27 -23.13
CA GLN A 139 0.23 16.56 -23.69
C GLN A 139 1.23 16.36 -24.84
N PHE A 140 2.23 15.49 -24.66
CA PHE A 140 3.24 15.25 -25.69
C PHE A 140 2.71 14.49 -26.91
N ASN A 141 1.65 13.68 -26.76
CA ASN A 141 0.97 13.01 -27.87
C ASN A 141 -0.01 13.92 -28.65
N GLY A 142 -0.12 15.22 -28.31
CA GLY A 142 -0.98 16.18 -29.01
C GLY A 142 -2.47 15.89 -28.85
N ILE A 143 -2.85 15.22 -27.77
CA ILE A 143 -4.25 14.97 -27.39
C ILE A 143 -4.82 16.17 -26.61
N PHE A 144 -3.92 17.03 -26.10
CA PHE A 144 -4.17 18.37 -25.58
C PHE A 144 -3.25 19.38 -26.26
#